data_AF-A0A7G9QDR7-F1
#
_entry.id   AF-A0A7G9QDR7-F1
#
_cell.length_a   1.000
_cell.length_b   1.000
_cell.length_c   1.000
_cell.angle_alpha   90.00
_cell.angle_beta   90.00
_cell.angle_gamma   90.00
#
_symmetry.space_group_name_H-M   'P 1'
#
loop_
_entity.id
_entity.type
_entity.pdbx_description
1 polymer ?
#
loop_
_entity_poly.entity_id
_entity_poly.type
_entity_poly.pdbx_seq_one_letter_code
_entity_poly.pdbx_strand_id
1 'polypeptide(L)'
;MKTGNTLNFFRIMGLLGLFAISACKGSGGSQSEDPFAATNFNPYDQDLGKRIEVYNKAITQGNNPKRGTPALYIDFSSGINKAFNDPTIKSMMSACFNTVLAQQFEVYKLGSNKISLLNVANTTELGQQVSDPKQYADIWAPLQATVEKIVDGNSDALLITDFEEWQKNIEVTNTAFLKIPFSKWLEKGNAVHFFIADYKEGKVNKHLYFTIFSCANPDAGSMISKLESKLAPSTTRFDLSNSAYQLSTAYPSEKSGGIFYDESAKSDKARNVLDLKEGYINGLKDGQNFEYYPLGLDWKNIDQLHSTYAAQNQFNDFFRKLFIDLSNEDSYTFGNFSVKVSDVTTDFENFAKAEEAKKHQPKLSKGSNGEAKFSDQEKDAIALACYDTDGKLKAQWVYKTQASNPLNEVFTLNQTLFTNTRASNPKHIELGVAFDPKFSVANIHNPDGLVKVDILSNTATPNLQGTKMSKFEWVNAKNTPNTALAESIKNTLQELKPVDKVVYSYYIKTKQ
;
A
#
# COMPACT_ATOMS: atom_id res chain seq x y z
N MET A 1 4.55 -45.01 -70.93
CA MET A 1 3.65 -46.18 -71.18
C MET A 1 2.99 -46.51 -69.86
N LYS A 2 1.65 -46.36 -69.74
CA LYS A 2 0.66 -47.47 -69.62
C LYS A 2 1.13 -48.50 -68.57
N THR A 3 0.48 -48.78 -67.44
CA THR A 3 -0.94 -48.93 -67.02
C THR A 3 -0.82 -49.31 -65.52
N GLY A 4 -1.69 -49.01 -64.55
CA GLY A 4 -3.14 -49.03 -64.48
C GLY A 4 -3.55 -49.91 -63.27
N ASN A 5 -4.33 -49.35 -62.32
CA ASN A 5 -5.34 -49.95 -61.41
C ASN A 5 -5.00 -51.21 -60.57
N THR A 6 -5.49 -51.48 -59.35
CA THR A 6 -6.36 -50.90 -58.31
C THR A 6 -6.39 -51.95 -57.18
N LEU A 7 -6.42 -51.58 -55.90
CA LEU A 7 -7.49 -51.98 -54.95
C LEU A 7 -7.32 -51.32 -53.57
N ASN A 8 -8.47 -51.03 -52.96
CA ASN A 8 -8.74 -50.28 -51.74
C ASN A 8 -8.29 -50.99 -50.44
N PHE A 9 -8.05 -50.23 -49.36
CA PHE A 9 -8.84 -50.30 -48.10
C PHE A 9 -8.38 -49.24 -47.06
N PHE A 10 -9.35 -48.47 -46.56
CA PHE A 10 -9.42 -47.62 -45.34
C PHE A 10 -8.38 -46.51 -45.06
N ARG A 11 -8.83 -45.26 -45.31
CA ARG A 11 -8.35 -44.04 -44.63
C ARG A 11 -9.03 -43.92 -43.26
N ILE A 12 -8.23 -43.81 -42.20
CA ILE A 12 -8.67 -43.30 -40.89
C ILE A 12 -8.64 -41.77 -40.96
N MET A 13 -9.83 -41.18 -40.96
CA MET A 13 -10.10 -39.76 -40.72
C MET A 13 -10.92 -39.73 -39.42
N GLY A 14 -10.39 -39.10 -38.37
CA GLY A 14 -11.10 -38.85 -37.11
C GLY A 14 -10.47 -37.61 -36.48
N LEU A 15 -10.93 -36.43 -36.88
CA LEU A 15 -12.01 -35.63 -36.28
C LEU A 15 -11.45 -34.63 -35.25
N LEU A 16 -11.25 -33.40 -35.76
CA LEU A 16 -11.21 -32.17 -34.97
C LEU A 16 -12.52 -32.03 -34.18
N GLY A 17 -12.40 -32.00 -32.86
CA GLY A 17 -13.50 -31.61 -31.97
C GLY A 17 -13.72 -30.10 -32.03
N LEU A 18 -14.56 -29.66 -32.96
CA LEU A 18 -15.30 -28.40 -32.83
C LEU A 18 -16.38 -28.61 -31.76
N PHE A 19 -16.23 -27.94 -30.60
CA PHE A 19 -17.33 -27.77 -29.67
C PHE A 19 -18.32 -26.75 -30.25
N ALA A 20 -19.28 -27.26 -31.04
CA ALA A 20 -20.52 -26.57 -31.30
C ALA A 20 -21.40 -26.65 -30.06
N ILE A 21 -21.59 -25.53 -29.36
CA ILE A 21 -22.58 -25.39 -28.30
C ILE A 21 -23.95 -25.43 -28.98
N SER A 22 -24.56 -26.62 -29.05
CA SER A 22 -25.97 -26.76 -29.40
C SER A 22 -26.82 -26.14 -28.30
N ALA A 23 -27.65 -25.17 -28.70
CA ALA A 23 -28.75 -24.66 -27.92
C ALA A 23 -29.77 -25.77 -27.67
N CYS A 24 -29.61 -26.49 -26.55
CA CYS A 24 -30.68 -27.28 -25.97
C CYS A 24 -31.68 -26.31 -25.32
N LYS A 25 -32.85 -26.18 -25.96
CA LYS A 25 -34.08 -25.71 -25.31
C LYS A 25 -34.42 -26.66 -24.16
N GLY A 26 -33.92 -26.34 -22.97
CA GLY A 26 -34.29 -26.93 -21.70
C GLY A 26 -35.09 -25.90 -20.89
N SER A 27 -36.31 -26.29 -20.55
CA SER A 27 -37.23 -25.70 -19.56
C SER A 27 -36.67 -24.64 -18.59
N GLY A 28 -37.23 -23.43 -18.68
CA GLY A 28 -37.53 -22.55 -17.54
C GLY A 28 -36.55 -22.52 -16.37
N GLY A 29 -35.31 -22.09 -16.61
CA GLY A 29 -34.47 -21.56 -15.55
C GLY A 29 -34.87 -20.11 -15.28
N SER A 30 -35.47 -19.85 -14.12
CA SER A 30 -35.64 -18.50 -13.59
C SER A 30 -34.36 -17.71 -13.81
N GLN A 31 -34.45 -16.55 -14.50
CA GLN A 31 -33.45 -15.51 -14.29
C GLN A 31 -33.33 -15.37 -12.76
N SER A 32 -32.13 -15.52 -12.22
CA SER A 32 -31.88 -15.16 -10.83
C SER A 32 -32.20 -13.67 -10.74
N GLU A 33 -33.39 -13.32 -10.25
CA GLU A 33 -33.71 -11.92 -9.96
C GLU A 33 -32.62 -11.38 -9.04
N ASP A 34 -32.08 -10.22 -9.40
CA ASP A 34 -31.10 -9.53 -8.58
C ASP A 34 -31.74 -9.27 -7.20
N PRO A 35 -31.29 -9.91 -6.11
CA PRO A 35 -32.00 -9.85 -4.83
C PRO A 35 -31.97 -8.45 -4.21
N PHE A 36 -31.10 -7.57 -4.71
CA PHE A 36 -30.98 -6.19 -4.30
C PHE A 36 -31.97 -5.26 -5.03
N ALA A 37 -32.48 -5.67 -6.20
CA ALA A 37 -33.42 -4.86 -6.97
C ALA A 37 -34.76 -4.66 -6.24
N ALA A 38 -35.15 -5.63 -5.41
CA ALA A 38 -36.37 -5.58 -4.60
C ALA A 38 -36.22 -4.76 -3.30
N THR A 39 -35.01 -4.39 -2.90
CA THR A 39 -34.73 -3.79 -1.57
C THR A 39 -34.46 -2.29 -1.58
N ASN A 40 -34.77 -1.58 -2.68
CA ASN A 40 -34.41 -0.17 -2.89
C ASN A 40 -32.91 0.13 -2.73
N PHE A 41 -32.05 -0.90 -2.75
CA PHE A 41 -30.62 -0.73 -2.63
C PHE A 41 -30.08 -0.09 -3.90
N ASN A 42 -29.49 1.10 -3.76
CA ASN A 42 -28.80 1.79 -4.83
C ASN A 42 -27.34 2.04 -4.42
N PRO A 43 -26.35 1.46 -5.14
CA PRO A 43 -24.94 1.68 -4.81
C PRO A 43 -24.47 3.14 -5.00
N TYR A 44 -25.27 3.96 -5.71
CA TYR A 44 -24.99 5.37 -6.01
C TYR A 44 -25.92 6.35 -5.26
N ASP A 45 -26.38 5.97 -4.07
CA ASP A 45 -27.15 6.86 -3.20
C ASP A 45 -26.26 7.86 -2.44
N GLN A 46 -26.84 8.56 -1.47
CA GLN A 46 -26.15 9.53 -0.61
C GLN A 46 -24.94 8.98 0.16
N ASP A 47 -24.80 7.64 0.30
CA ASP A 47 -23.66 7.00 0.96
C ASP A 47 -22.56 6.56 -0.04
N LEU A 48 -22.69 6.89 -1.34
CA LEU A 48 -21.73 6.54 -2.39
C LEU A 48 -20.29 6.89 -2.01
N GLY A 49 -20.02 8.10 -1.52
CA GLY A 49 -18.67 8.50 -1.10
C GLY A 49 -18.06 7.53 -0.08
N LYS A 50 -18.81 7.17 0.98
CA LYS A 50 -18.34 6.22 1.99
C LYS A 50 -18.10 4.84 1.38
N ARG A 51 -18.97 4.39 0.46
CA ARG A 51 -18.79 3.12 -0.26
C ARG A 51 -17.52 3.13 -1.11
N ILE A 52 -17.20 4.25 -1.78
CA ILE A 52 -15.95 4.41 -2.54
C ILE A 52 -14.73 4.30 -1.63
N GLU A 53 -14.77 4.91 -0.44
CA GLU A 53 -13.66 4.80 0.52
C GLU A 53 -13.42 3.34 0.92
N VAL A 54 -14.47 2.60 1.28
CA VAL A 54 -14.32 1.18 1.67
C VAL A 54 -13.89 0.33 0.46
N TYR A 55 -14.42 0.62 -0.74
CA TYR A 55 -14.01 -0.04 -1.98
C TYR A 55 -12.52 0.19 -2.26
N ASN A 56 -12.05 1.44 -2.15
CA ASN A 56 -10.65 1.78 -2.34
C ASN A 56 -9.76 1.00 -1.36
N LYS A 57 -10.13 0.94 -0.08
CA LYS A 57 -9.41 0.12 0.93
C LYS A 57 -9.36 -1.36 0.52
N ALA A 58 -10.48 -1.91 0.05
CA ALA A 58 -10.58 -3.32 -0.35
C ALA A 58 -9.71 -3.69 -1.56
N ILE A 59 -9.43 -2.75 -2.46
CA ILE A 59 -8.63 -3.01 -3.68
C ILE A 59 -7.18 -2.53 -3.60
N THR A 60 -6.85 -1.62 -2.69
CA THR A 60 -5.48 -1.08 -2.53
C THR A 60 -4.69 -1.81 -1.44
N GLN A 61 -5.36 -2.42 -0.46
CA GLN A 61 -4.70 -3.15 0.59
C GLN A 61 -4.84 -4.65 0.35
N GLY A 62 -3.70 -5.35 0.31
CA GLY A 62 -3.70 -6.73 0.78
C GLY A 62 -4.05 -6.69 2.26
N ASN A 63 -5.34 -6.87 2.59
CA ASN A 63 -5.94 -6.91 3.94
C ASN A 63 -5.18 -6.08 4.97
N ASN A 64 -5.60 -4.85 5.31
CA ASN A 64 -5.13 -4.12 6.51
C ASN A 64 -5.00 -5.09 7.69
N PRO A 65 -3.84 -5.69 7.98
CA PRO A 65 -3.78 -6.71 8.99
C PRO A 65 -3.90 -5.93 10.28
N LYS A 66 -4.73 -6.41 11.21
CA LYS A 66 -4.83 -5.85 12.55
C LYS A 66 -3.41 -5.56 13.04
N ARG A 67 -3.05 -4.28 13.22
CA ARG A 67 -1.72 -3.88 13.70
C ARG A 67 -1.48 -4.64 14.99
N GLY A 68 -0.40 -5.41 15.04
CA GLY A 68 -0.01 -6.11 16.26
C GLY A 68 0.46 -5.13 17.33
N THR A 69 0.73 -5.62 18.53
CA THR A 69 1.27 -4.80 19.63
C THR A 69 2.66 -4.28 19.24
N PRO A 70 2.90 -2.95 19.29
CA PRO A 70 4.23 -2.42 19.03
C PRO A 70 5.25 -2.92 20.05
N ALA A 71 6.49 -3.12 19.62
CA ALA A 71 7.53 -3.72 20.46
C ALA A 71 8.92 -3.10 20.28
N LEU A 72 9.72 -3.16 21.33
CA LEU A 72 11.14 -2.84 21.35
C LEU A 72 11.95 -4.14 21.42
N TYR A 73 12.90 -4.30 20.51
CA TYR A 73 13.86 -5.40 20.50
C TYR A 73 15.25 -4.83 20.70
N ILE A 74 15.96 -5.30 21.73
CA ILE A 74 17.29 -4.83 22.06
C ILE A 74 18.24 -6.01 21.98
N ASP A 75 19.29 -5.85 21.20
CA ASP A 75 20.42 -6.75 21.19
C ASP A 75 21.06 -6.79 22.59
N PHE A 76 21.53 -7.95 23.04
CA PHE A 76 22.30 -8.13 24.27
C PHE A 76 23.56 -8.96 24.01
N SER A 77 24.05 -8.97 22.77
CA SER A 77 25.31 -9.58 22.41
C SER A 77 26.50 -8.72 22.84
N SER A 78 27.64 -9.37 23.08
CA SER A 78 28.84 -8.76 23.65
C SER A 78 29.37 -7.55 22.86
N GLY A 79 29.11 -7.50 21.55
CA GLY A 79 29.58 -6.46 20.64
C GLY A 79 29.00 -5.08 20.94
N ILE A 80 27.81 -5.01 21.51
CA ILE A 80 27.06 -3.76 21.58
C ILE A 80 27.26 -2.98 22.88
N ASN A 81 27.69 -3.63 23.97
CA ASN A 81 27.80 -2.98 25.28
C ASN A 81 28.64 -1.70 25.22
N LYS A 82 29.70 -1.71 24.39
CA LYS A 82 30.58 -0.57 24.19
C LYS A 82 29.89 0.60 23.49
N ALA A 83 28.95 0.33 22.59
CA ALA A 83 28.13 1.38 21.97
C ALA A 83 27.33 2.14 23.03
N PHE A 84 26.84 1.46 24.07
CA PHE A 84 26.01 2.05 25.11
C PHE A 84 26.78 2.93 26.11
N ASN A 85 28.11 2.87 26.08
CA ASN A 85 28.96 3.81 26.82
C ASN A 85 29.18 5.13 26.06
N ASP A 86 28.85 5.21 24.76
CA ASP A 86 28.87 6.47 24.03
C ASP A 86 27.76 7.41 24.54
N PRO A 87 28.08 8.66 24.96
CA PRO A 87 27.09 9.56 25.55
C PRO A 87 25.92 9.91 24.63
N THR A 88 26.17 10.00 23.32
CA THR A 88 25.15 10.34 22.32
C THR A 88 24.20 9.18 22.14
N ILE A 89 24.74 7.96 21.95
CA ILE A 89 23.94 6.73 21.85
C ILE A 89 23.13 6.51 23.13
N LYS A 90 23.74 6.68 24.30
CA LYS A 90 23.07 6.53 25.60
C LYS A 90 21.90 7.51 25.75
N SER A 91 22.06 8.76 25.29
CA SER A 91 21.01 9.77 25.28
C SER A 91 19.85 9.37 24.36
N MET A 92 20.14 8.97 23.11
CA MET A 92 19.13 8.51 22.15
C MET A 92 18.33 7.31 22.68
N MET A 93 19.02 6.30 23.23
CA MET A 93 18.37 5.15 23.87
C MET A 93 17.45 5.57 25.01
N SER A 94 17.95 6.38 25.94
CA SER A 94 17.16 6.83 27.09
C SER A 94 15.90 7.57 26.65
N ALA A 95 16.02 8.41 25.63
CA ALA A 95 14.90 9.12 25.04
C ALA A 95 13.87 8.16 24.40
N CYS A 96 14.34 7.11 23.71
CA CYS A 96 13.48 6.07 23.12
C CYS A 96 12.77 5.24 24.19
N PHE A 97 13.48 4.77 25.21
CA PHE A 97 12.92 3.97 26.31
C PHE A 97 11.80 4.70 27.04
N ASN A 98 11.97 6.00 27.27
CA ASN A 98 10.93 6.85 27.84
C ASN A 98 9.65 6.86 27.00
N THR A 99 9.75 6.90 25.66
CA THR A 99 8.56 6.77 24.79
C THR A 99 7.97 5.37 24.87
N VAL A 100 8.79 4.34 24.69
CA VAL A 100 8.37 2.93 24.57
C VAL A 100 7.59 2.50 25.82
N LEU A 101 8.09 2.83 27.01
CA LEU A 101 7.46 2.43 28.27
C LEU A 101 6.25 3.28 28.63
N ALA A 102 6.25 4.59 28.31
CA ALA A 102 5.06 5.42 28.46
C ALA A 102 3.90 4.94 27.57
N GLN A 103 4.21 4.26 26.46
CA GLN A 103 3.23 3.68 25.54
C GLN A 103 2.96 2.19 25.82
N GLN A 104 3.54 1.62 26.88
CA GLN A 104 3.36 0.22 27.28
C GLN A 104 3.69 -0.80 26.17
N PHE A 105 4.71 -0.52 25.36
CA PHE A 105 5.17 -1.48 24.36
C PHE A 105 5.84 -2.68 25.01
N GLU A 106 5.74 -3.84 24.37
CA GLU A 106 6.50 -5.02 24.79
C GLU A 106 8.00 -4.78 24.58
N VAL A 107 8.82 -5.25 25.51
CA VAL A 107 10.28 -5.15 25.42
C VAL A 107 10.87 -6.55 25.34
N TYR A 108 11.72 -6.79 24.36
CA TYR A 108 12.38 -8.07 24.12
C TYR A 108 13.89 -7.93 24.18
N LYS A 109 14.51 -8.89 24.85
CA LYS A 109 15.95 -9.12 24.87
C LYS A 109 16.33 -10.14 23.79
N LEU A 110 17.33 -9.79 22.97
CA LEU A 110 17.92 -10.68 21.97
C LEU A 110 19.28 -11.16 22.47
N GLY A 111 19.41 -12.45 22.73
CA GLY A 111 20.68 -13.01 23.21
C GLY A 111 20.57 -14.50 23.43
N SER A 112 21.71 -15.19 23.45
CA SER A 112 21.74 -16.66 23.56
C SER A 112 20.87 -17.37 22.53
N ASN A 113 20.86 -16.83 21.30
CA ASN A 113 20.05 -17.32 20.19
C ASN A 113 18.54 -17.41 20.53
N LYS A 114 18.06 -16.52 21.41
CA LYS A 114 16.66 -16.46 21.85
C LYS A 114 16.12 -15.03 21.81
N ILE A 115 14.81 -14.94 21.55
CA ILE A 115 14.01 -13.73 21.70
C ILE A 115 13.19 -13.90 22.98
N SER A 116 13.51 -13.15 24.03
CA SER A 116 12.89 -13.32 25.36
C SER A 116 12.21 -12.03 25.79
N LEU A 117 10.98 -12.12 26.32
CA LEU A 117 10.30 -10.97 26.90
C LEU A 117 11.10 -10.46 28.11
N LEU A 118 11.32 -9.15 28.15
CA LEU A 118 12.02 -8.45 29.22
C LEU A 118 10.98 -7.74 30.08
N ASN A 119 10.66 -8.31 31.23
CA ASN A 119 9.74 -7.70 32.18
C ASN A 119 10.46 -6.55 32.89
N VAL A 120 10.14 -5.31 32.50
CA VAL A 120 10.64 -4.09 33.13
C VAL A 120 9.46 -3.20 33.51
N ALA A 121 9.47 -2.69 34.73
CA ALA A 121 8.38 -1.87 35.26
C ALA A 121 8.52 -0.38 34.87
N ASN A 122 9.74 0.09 34.60
CA ASN A 122 10.01 1.49 34.29
C ASN A 122 11.33 1.70 33.52
N THR A 123 11.56 2.93 33.07
CA THR A 123 12.67 3.32 32.22
C THR A 123 14.02 3.25 32.92
N THR A 124 14.05 3.47 34.24
CA THR A 124 15.26 3.32 35.04
C THR A 124 15.70 1.87 35.11
N GLU A 125 14.77 0.94 35.34
CA GLU A 125 15.06 -0.50 35.36
C GLU A 125 15.56 -0.99 34.01
N LEU A 126 14.90 -0.60 32.92
CA LEU A 126 15.36 -0.92 31.56
C LEU A 126 16.75 -0.34 31.30
N GLY A 127 16.99 0.92 31.66
CA GLY A 127 18.30 1.56 31.53
C GLY A 127 19.39 0.87 32.35
N GLN A 128 19.09 0.39 33.55
CA GLN A 128 20.02 -0.37 34.39
C GLN A 128 20.37 -1.72 33.77
N GLN A 129 19.37 -2.47 33.29
CA GLN A 129 19.63 -3.76 32.63
C GLN A 129 20.46 -3.58 31.36
N VAL A 130 20.13 -2.60 30.52
CA VAL A 130 20.90 -2.33 29.29
C VAL A 130 22.30 -1.79 29.61
N SER A 131 22.51 -1.11 30.74
CA SER A 131 23.84 -0.61 31.11
C SER A 131 24.72 -1.65 31.82
N ASP A 132 24.18 -2.79 32.27
CA ASP A 132 24.92 -3.81 33.03
C ASP A 132 25.76 -4.70 32.09
N PRO A 133 27.12 -4.64 32.14
CA PRO A 133 27.99 -5.47 31.30
C PRO A 133 27.76 -6.97 31.46
N LYS A 134 27.25 -7.44 32.61
CA LYS A 134 26.97 -8.86 32.84
C LYS A 134 25.85 -9.39 31.95
N GLN A 135 25.00 -8.50 31.42
CA GLN A 135 23.92 -8.89 30.52
C GLN A 135 24.40 -9.28 29.12
N TYR A 136 25.67 -8.99 28.79
CA TYR A 136 26.28 -9.12 27.45
C TYR A 136 27.33 -10.23 27.36
N ALA A 137 27.14 -11.31 28.14
CA ALA A 137 28.08 -12.42 28.18
C ALA A 137 28.05 -13.33 26.93
N ASP A 138 27.01 -13.21 26.11
CA ASP A 138 26.80 -14.01 24.90
C ASP A 138 27.12 -13.18 23.65
N ILE A 139 27.48 -13.82 22.54
CA ILE A 139 27.74 -13.15 21.26
C ILE A 139 26.58 -13.34 20.25
N TRP A 140 25.55 -14.14 20.59
CA TRP A 140 24.52 -14.57 19.64
C TRP A 140 23.17 -13.87 19.84
N ALA A 141 22.90 -12.84 19.04
CA ALA A 141 21.56 -12.30 18.85
C ALA A 141 20.89 -12.97 17.62
N PRO A 142 19.67 -13.52 17.73
CA PRO A 142 18.97 -14.16 16.60
C PRO A 142 18.29 -13.11 15.71
N LEU A 143 19.05 -12.33 14.93
CA LEU A 143 18.54 -11.15 14.24
C LEU A 143 17.60 -11.51 13.10
N GLN A 144 17.93 -12.55 12.31
CA GLN A 144 17.05 -13.01 11.25
C GLN A 144 15.66 -13.38 11.79
N ALA A 145 15.63 -14.23 12.83
CA ALA A 145 14.38 -14.66 13.47
C ALA A 145 13.62 -13.51 14.13
N THR A 146 14.34 -12.49 14.62
CA THR A 146 13.73 -11.29 15.20
C THR A 146 13.00 -10.48 14.14
N VAL A 147 13.63 -10.23 13.00
CA VAL A 147 13.00 -9.52 11.89
C VAL A 147 11.83 -10.32 11.33
N GLU A 148 11.95 -11.65 11.20
CA GLU A 148 10.84 -12.53 10.81
C GLU A 148 9.65 -12.40 11.79
N LYS A 149 9.89 -12.41 13.10
CA LYS A 149 8.84 -12.19 14.12
C LYS A 149 8.15 -10.83 13.98
N ILE A 150 8.90 -9.76 13.71
CA ILE A 150 8.35 -8.41 13.47
C ILE A 150 7.44 -8.44 12.23
N VAL A 151 7.92 -9.03 11.14
CA VAL A 151 7.23 -9.07 9.85
C VAL A 151 5.96 -9.91 9.89
N ASP A 152 6.01 -11.06 10.56
CA ASP A 152 4.88 -11.96 10.73
C ASP A 152 3.85 -11.39 11.71
N GLY A 153 4.30 -10.66 12.74
CA GLY A 153 3.44 -10.00 13.72
C GLY A 153 2.69 -8.77 13.18
N ASN A 154 3.17 -8.18 12.07
CA ASN A 154 2.61 -6.95 11.48
C ASN A 154 2.44 -5.82 12.50
N SER A 155 3.47 -5.59 13.31
CA SER A 155 3.54 -4.54 14.33
C SER A 155 4.62 -3.52 13.99
N ASP A 156 4.39 -2.27 14.38
CA ASP A 156 5.49 -1.31 14.48
C ASP A 156 6.55 -1.84 15.46
N ALA A 157 7.82 -1.69 15.15
CA ALA A 157 8.89 -2.17 16.02
C ALA A 157 10.12 -1.26 15.99
N LEU A 158 10.79 -1.13 17.13
CA LEU A 158 12.14 -0.57 17.21
C LEU A 158 13.11 -1.71 17.49
N LEU A 159 14.07 -1.93 16.60
CA LEU A 159 15.18 -2.86 16.77
C LEU A 159 16.47 -2.07 16.98
N ILE A 160 17.20 -2.36 18.07
CA ILE A 160 18.50 -1.75 18.38
C ILE A 160 19.58 -2.85 18.35
N THR A 161 20.48 -2.81 17.38
CA THR A 161 21.52 -3.83 17.15
C THR A 161 22.67 -3.25 16.31
N ASP A 162 23.80 -3.96 16.21
CA ASP A 162 24.88 -3.72 15.24
C ASP A 162 24.77 -4.59 13.98
N PHE A 163 23.73 -5.43 13.88
CA PHE A 163 23.43 -6.35 12.78
C PHE A 163 24.46 -7.48 12.54
N GLU A 164 25.32 -7.80 13.51
CA GLU A 164 26.22 -8.95 13.44
C GLU A 164 25.46 -10.28 13.66
N GLU A 165 24.93 -10.87 12.58
CA GLU A 165 24.23 -12.16 12.62
C GLU A 165 25.20 -13.35 12.70
N TRP A 166 24.90 -14.31 13.58
CA TRP A 166 25.67 -15.55 13.74
C TRP A 166 24.78 -16.77 13.58
N GLN A 167 25.19 -17.69 12.69
CA GLN A 167 24.49 -18.94 12.43
C GLN A 167 25.44 -20.12 12.61
N LYS A 168 25.04 -21.09 13.44
CA LYS A 168 25.86 -22.28 13.75
C LYS A 168 27.29 -21.91 14.19
N ASN A 169 27.42 -20.87 15.02
CA ASN A 169 28.69 -20.33 15.53
C ASN A 169 29.61 -19.70 14.46
N ILE A 170 29.08 -19.35 13.30
CA ILE A 170 29.80 -18.66 12.23
C ILE A 170 29.08 -17.34 11.94
N GLU A 171 29.83 -16.25 11.91
CA GLU A 171 29.32 -14.94 11.51
C GLU A 171 28.88 -14.99 10.04
N VAL A 172 27.69 -14.47 9.77
CA VAL A 172 27.16 -14.34 8.42
C VAL A 172 27.72 -13.06 7.80
N THR A 173 28.68 -13.19 6.89
CA THR A 173 29.42 -12.02 6.36
C THR A 173 29.03 -11.59 4.95
N ASN A 174 28.40 -12.44 4.14
CA ASN A 174 28.08 -12.11 2.74
C ASN A 174 26.70 -12.59 2.28
N THR A 175 25.99 -13.36 3.10
CA THR A 175 24.67 -13.88 2.74
C THR A 175 23.61 -12.86 3.13
N ALA A 176 22.73 -12.53 2.19
CA ALA A 176 21.63 -11.57 2.35
C ALA A 176 20.50 -12.11 3.25
N PHE A 177 20.79 -12.35 4.53
CA PHE A 177 19.90 -13.06 5.47
C PHE A 177 18.57 -12.33 5.76
N LEU A 178 18.49 -11.01 5.55
CA LEU A 178 17.26 -10.24 5.73
C LEU A 178 16.49 -9.98 4.44
N LYS A 179 16.96 -10.45 3.27
CA LYS A 179 16.27 -10.23 1.99
C LYS A 179 14.80 -10.66 2.06
N ILE A 180 14.55 -11.91 2.45
CA ILE A 180 13.19 -12.48 2.49
C ILE A 180 12.26 -11.71 3.42
N PRO A 181 12.59 -11.47 4.71
CA PRO A 181 11.68 -10.73 5.58
C PRO A 181 11.53 -9.26 5.15
N PHE A 182 12.57 -8.59 4.65
CA PHE A 182 12.42 -7.23 4.11
C PHE A 182 11.49 -7.21 2.90
N SER A 183 11.60 -8.16 1.97
CA SER A 183 10.71 -8.23 0.82
C SER A 183 9.24 -8.40 1.26
N LYS A 184 8.98 -9.36 2.15
CA LYS A 184 7.63 -9.57 2.73
C LYS A 184 7.08 -8.32 3.42
N TRP A 185 7.93 -7.53 4.08
CA TRP A 185 7.53 -6.29 4.75
C TRP A 185 7.12 -5.22 3.74
N LEU A 186 7.98 -4.96 2.75
CA LEU A 186 7.76 -3.91 1.74
C LEU A 186 6.60 -4.25 0.79
N GLU A 187 6.36 -5.53 0.50
CA GLU A 187 5.18 -5.97 -0.28
C GLU A 187 3.85 -5.62 0.39
N LYS A 188 3.83 -5.49 1.72
CA LYS A 188 2.65 -5.00 2.47
C LYS A 188 2.48 -3.48 2.43
N GLY A 189 3.38 -2.75 1.74
CA GLY A 189 3.42 -1.29 1.74
C GLY A 189 4.00 -0.69 3.03
N ASN A 190 4.74 -1.48 3.79
CA ASN A 190 5.41 -1.03 5.01
C ASN A 190 6.83 -0.51 4.70
N ALA A 191 7.43 0.20 5.65
CA ALA A 191 8.77 0.78 5.53
C ALA A 191 9.70 0.36 6.68
N VAL A 192 11.00 0.42 6.43
CA VAL A 192 12.05 0.27 7.44
C VAL A 192 12.93 1.53 7.46
N HIS A 193 13.07 2.16 8.61
CA HIS A 193 13.84 3.37 8.80
C HIS A 193 15.08 3.06 9.64
N PHE A 194 16.26 3.24 9.06
CA PHE A 194 17.53 3.06 9.76
C PHE A 194 18.04 4.41 10.24
N PHE A 195 18.20 4.56 11.55
CA PHE A 195 18.93 5.66 12.16
C PHE A 195 20.25 5.12 12.68
N ILE A 196 21.35 5.51 12.03
CA ILE A 196 22.68 4.93 12.20
C ILE A 196 23.52 5.86 13.06
N ALA A 197 24.01 5.34 14.18
CA ALA A 197 24.91 6.04 15.08
C ALA A 197 26.32 5.45 14.94
N ASP A 198 27.27 6.30 14.56
CA ASP A 198 28.69 5.91 14.52
C ASP A 198 29.29 5.97 15.91
N TYR A 199 30.05 4.95 16.29
CA TYR A 199 30.84 4.95 17.53
C TYR A 199 32.20 4.29 17.31
N LYS A 200 33.07 4.36 18.32
CA LYS A 200 34.39 3.73 18.30
C LYS A 200 34.52 2.65 19.35
N GLU A 201 34.96 1.48 18.92
CA GLU A 201 35.46 0.42 19.79
C GLU A 201 36.99 0.41 19.71
N GLY A 202 37.63 1.16 20.61
CA GLY A 202 39.08 1.39 20.54
C GLY A 202 39.46 2.17 19.28
N LYS A 203 40.11 1.51 18.31
CA LYS A 203 40.48 2.10 17.01
C LYS A 203 39.53 1.73 15.87
N VAL A 204 38.57 0.84 16.13
CA VAL A 204 37.64 0.33 15.11
C VAL A 204 36.42 1.24 15.08
N ASN A 205 36.06 1.72 13.90
CA ASN A 205 34.79 2.42 13.69
C ASN A 205 33.68 1.39 13.57
N LYS A 206 32.58 1.60 14.28
CA LYS A 206 31.41 0.73 14.29
C LYS A 206 30.12 1.52 14.12
N HIS A 207 29.06 0.81 13.79
CA HIS A 207 27.72 1.34 13.63
C HIS A 207 26.78 0.68 14.64
N LEU A 208 25.93 1.47 15.27
CA LEU A 208 24.76 0.99 15.98
C LEU A 208 23.53 1.48 15.22
N TYR A 209 22.58 0.59 14.98
CA TYR A 209 21.38 0.87 14.21
C TYR A 209 20.18 0.93 15.15
N PHE A 210 19.46 2.04 15.09
CA PHE A 210 18.10 2.16 15.61
C PHE A 210 17.17 2.00 14.41
N THR A 211 16.64 0.80 14.22
CA THR A 211 15.84 0.42 13.05
C THR A 211 14.37 0.40 13.42
N ILE A 212 13.58 1.29 12.83
CA ILE A 212 12.15 1.36 13.04
C ILE A 212 11.44 0.69 11.86
N PHE A 213 10.64 -0.34 12.16
CA PHE A 213 9.69 -0.94 11.23
C PHE A 213 8.36 -0.22 11.39
N SER A 214 7.84 0.35 10.30
CA SER A 214 6.60 1.14 10.29
C SER A 214 5.55 0.49 9.41
N CYS A 215 4.34 0.29 9.93
CA CYS A 215 3.23 -0.27 9.18
C CYS A 215 2.48 0.79 8.36
N ALA A 216 2.31 0.55 7.07
CA ALA A 216 1.61 1.43 6.13
C ALA A 216 2.12 2.89 6.19
N ASN A 217 1.23 3.85 5.91
CA ASN A 217 1.53 5.27 6.05
C ASN A 217 1.58 5.67 7.53
N PRO A 218 2.69 6.26 8.01
CA PRO A 218 2.78 6.73 9.38
C PRO A 218 1.76 7.84 9.69
N ASP A 219 1.16 7.74 10.87
CA ASP A 219 0.27 8.76 11.44
C ASP A 219 0.89 9.30 12.76
N ALA A 220 0.22 10.24 13.44
CA ALA A 220 0.72 10.79 14.71
C ALA A 220 0.86 9.74 15.84
N GLY A 221 0.16 8.62 15.73
CA GLY A 221 0.21 7.49 16.64
C GLY A 221 1.30 6.45 16.32
N SER A 222 1.84 6.44 15.09
CA SER A 222 2.89 5.53 14.65
C SER A 222 4.19 5.67 15.44
N MET A 223 4.95 4.57 15.54
CA MET A 223 6.19 4.56 16.31
C MET A 223 7.23 5.55 15.75
N ILE A 224 7.40 5.61 14.43
CA ILE A 224 8.34 6.53 13.77
C ILE A 224 8.06 8.00 14.14
N SER A 225 6.80 8.44 14.10
CA SER A 225 6.39 9.80 14.44
C SER A 225 6.72 10.19 15.89
N LYS A 226 6.79 9.21 16.79
CA LYS A 226 7.12 9.41 18.22
C LYS A 226 8.61 9.36 18.52
N LEU A 227 9.42 8.79 17.63
CA LEU A 227 10.84 8.49 17.88
C LEU A 227 11.81 9.23 16.98
N GLU A 228 11.40 9.63 15.77
CA GLU A 228 12.27 10.24 14.76
C GLU A 228 13.06 11.44 15.31
N SER A 229 12.39 12.39 15.97
CA SER A 229 13.07 13.57 16.56
C SER A 229 14.06 13.23 17.67
N LYS A 230 13.86 12.10 18.36
CA LYS A 230 14.75 11.59 19.41
C LYS A 230 15.98 10.90 18.83
N LEU A 231 15.88 10.42 17.60
CA LEU A 231 16.94 9.78 16.83
C LEU A 231 17.65 10.76 15.88
N ALA A 232 17.24 12.03 15.85
CA ALA A 232 17.90 13.10 15.09
C ALA A 232 19.40 13.26 15.38
N PRO A 233 19.96 12.92 16.56
CA PRO A 233 21.41 12.90 16.77
C PRO A 233 22.17 11.80 16.01
N SER A 234 21.49 10.88 15.31
CA SER A 234 22.13 9.89 14.45
C SER A 234 22.92 10.56 13.31
N THR A 235 24.00 9.91 12.87
CA THR A 235 24.89 10.46 11.85
C THR A 235 24.37 10.21 10.45
N THR A 236 23.54 9.18 10.26
CA THR A 236 22.94 8.86 8.96
C THR A 236 21.54 8.29 9.15
N ARG A 237 20.61 8.74 8.31
CA ARG A 237 19.31 8.09 8.12
C ARG A 237 19.24 7.45 6.74
N PHE A 238 18.68 6.25 6.68
CA PHE A 238 18.35 5.56 5.44
C PHE A 238 16.95 4.97 5.53
N ASP A 239 16.08 5.30 4.58
CA ASP A 239 14.74 4.72 4.49
C ASP A 239 14.69 3.62 3.42
N LEU A 240 14.40 2.38 3.84
CA LEU A 240 14.12 1.24 2.98
C LEU A 240 12.60 1.14 2.74
N SER A 241 12.16 1.52 1.54
CA SER A 241 10.75 1.54 1.15
C SER A 241 10.58 1.54 -0.38
N ASN A 242 9.52 0.91 -0.88
CA ASN A 242 9.09 1.01 -2.28
C ASN A 242 8.16 2.21 -2.54
N SER A 243 7.85 3.00 -1.51
CA SER A 243 7.02 4.20 -1.56
C SER A 243 7.64 5.32 -0.73
N ALA A 244 8.94 5.57 -0.91
CA ALA A 244 9.70 6.62 -0.22
C ALA A 244 9.38 8.03 -0.76
N TYR A 245 8.10 8.35 -0.87
CA TYR A 245 7.59 9.65 -1.29
C TYR A 245 6.47 10.10 -0.36
N GLN A 246 6.25 11.41 -0.30
CA GLN A 246 5.13 11.99 0.45
C GLN A 246 4.21 12.74 -0.50
N LEU A 247 2.91 12.58 -0.30
CA LEU A 247 1.89 13.26 -1.08
C LEU A 247 1.27 14.37 -0.26
N SER A 248 0.94 15.48 -0.92
CA SER A 248 0.21 16.61 -0.32
C SER A 248 -0.69 17.27 -1.35
N THR A 249 -1.66 18.03 -0.88
CA THR A 249 -2.54 18.84 -1.74
C THR A 249 -2.51 20.30 -1.32
N ALA A 250 -2.71 21.22 -2.27
CA ALA A 250 -2.82 22.66 -2.00
C ALA A 250 -4.15 23.22 -2.52
N TYR A 251 -5.26 22.63 -2.11
CA TYR A 251 -6.59 23.03 -2.57
C TYR A 251 -7.07 24.33 -1.90
N PRO A 252 -7.82 25.18 -2.62
CA PRO A 252 -8.33 26.44 -2.07
C PRO A 252 -9.19 26.26 -0.81
N SER A 253 -9.88 25.13 -0.71
CA SER A 253 -10.69 24.75 0.45
C SER A 253 -10.77 23.23 0.58
N GLU A 254 -11.25 22.78 1.74
CA GLU A 254 -11.48 21.35 2.00
C GLU A 254 -12.55 20.71 1.12
N LYS A 255 -13.40 21.51 0.47
CA LYS A 255 -14.55 21.04 -0.32
C LYS A 255 -14.40 21.27 -1.83
N SER A 256 -13.34 21.94 -2.28
CA SER A 256 -13.18 22.34 -3.70
C SER A 256 -12.38 21.34 -4.53
N GLY A 257 -11.62 20.43 -3.89
CA GLY A 257 -10.71 19.51 -4.58
C GLY A 257 -9.69 20.22 -5.48
N GLY A 258 -9.08 19.44 -6.37
CA GLY A 258 -8.06 19.87 -7.34
C GLY A 258 -8.58 20.04 -8.76
N ILE A 259 -9.89 20.13 -8.98
CA ILE A 259 -10.48 20.28 -10.31
C ILE A 259 -10.49 21.74 -10.78
N PHE A 260 -10.74 21.95 -12.07
CA PHE A 260 -10.79 23.28 -12.67
C PHE A 260 -11.87 24.17 -12.03
N TYR A 261 -11.49 25.40 -11.73
CA TYR A 261 -12.31 26.43 -11.11
C TYR A 261 -12.11 27.73 -11.89
N ASP A 262 -13.19 28.34 -12.38
CA ASP A 262 -13.09 29.57 -13.16
C ASP A 262 -12.92 30.79 -12.22
N GLU A 263 -11.67 31.16 -11.93
CA GLU A 263 -11.35 32.27 -11.02
C GLU A 263 -11.92 33.63 -11.47
N SER A 264 -12.23 33.79 -12.76
CA SER A 264 -12.79 35.01 -13.32
C SER A 264 -14.28 35.20 -13.00
N ALA A 265 -14.98 34.13 -12.61
CA ALA A 265 -16.40 34.19 -12.33
C ALA A 265 -16.72 34.94 -11.02
N LYS A 266 -17.84 35.67 -11.02
CA LYS A 266 -18.21 36.63 -9.96
C LYS A 266 -18.80 35.99 -8.68
N SER A 267 -19.10 34.70 -8.69
CA SER A 267 -19.70 34.00 -7.55
C SER A 267 -19.17 32.58 -7.45
N ASP A 268 -19.02 32.02 -6.26
CA ASP A 268 -18.46 30.68 -6.08
C ASP A 268 -19.23 29.59 -6.83
N LYS A 269 -20.57 29.71 -6.91
CA LYS A 269 -21.39 28.80 -7.72
C LYS A 269 -21.00 28.83 -9.20
N ALA A 270 -20.68 30.01 -9.74
CA ALA A 270 -20.27 30.15 -11.14
C ALA A 270 -18.81 29.71 -11.36
N ARG A 271 -17.97 29.79 -10.33
CA ARG A 271 -16.58 29.31 -10.39
C ARG A 271 -16.50 27.77 -10.38
N ASN A 272 -17.44 27.10 -9.69
CA ASN A 272 -17.61 25.64 -9.67
C ASN A 272 -18.22 25.12 -10.99
N VAL A 273 -17.48 25.29 -12.09
CA VAL A 273 -17.99 25.00 -13.45
C VAL A 273 -18.29 23.52 -13.68
N LEU A 274 -17.66 22.61 -12.94
CA LEU A 274 -17.92 21.17 -13.02
C LEU A 274 -19.02 20.69 -12.08
N ASP A 275 -19.65 21.62 -11.34
CA ASP A 275 -20.75 21.35 -10.42
C ASP A 275 -20.40 20.25 -9.40
N LEU A 276 -19.23 20.36 -8.76
CA LEU A 276 -18.82 19.45 -7.68
C LEU A 276 -19.86 19.46 -6.56
N LYS A 277 -20.41 18.28 -6.26
CA LYS A 277 -21.48 18.07 -5.30
C LYS A 277 -20.97 17.85 -3.89
N GLU A 278 -21.91 17.92 -2.95
CA GLU A 278 -21.72 17.37 -1.62
C GLU A 278 -21.41 15.86 -1.71
N GLY A 279 -20.51 15.37 -0.87
CA GLY A 279 -20.01 13.98 -0.95
C GLY A 279 -18.61 13.82 -1.56
N TYR A 280 -17.95 14.91 -1.97
CA TYR A 280 -16.50 14.91 -2.25
C TYR A 280 -15.70 14.33 -1.08
N ILE A 281 -14.71 13.49 -1.38
CA ILE A 281 -13.80 12.91 -0.39
C ILE A 281 -12.37 13.20 -0.78
N ASN A 282 -11.61 13.72 0.19
CA ASN A 282 -10.16 13.81 0.13
C ASN A 282 -9.55 12.77 1.08
N GLY A 283 -9.28 11.57 0.57
CA GLY A 283 -8.74 10.48 1.37
C GLY A 283 -7.32 10.76 1.89
N LEU A 284 -6.58 11.66 1.26
CA LEU A 284 -5.20 11.96 1.63
C LEU A 284 -5.10 12.57 3.03
N LYS A 285 -6.13 13.31 3.46
CA LYS A 285 -6.22 13.84 4.83
C LYS A 285 -6.23 12.75 5.90
N ASP A 286 -6.75 11.58 5.55
CA ASP A 286 -6.82 10.40 6.41
C ASP A 286 -5.72 9.38 6.08
N GLY A 287 -4.66 9.82 5.38
CA GLY A 287 -3.50 9.00 5.02
C GLY A 287 -3.77 7.99 3.90
N GLN A 288 -4.84 8.16 3.13
CA GLN A 288 -5.19 7.28 2.01
C GLN A 288 -4.98 8.00 0.67
N ASN A 289 -4.28 7.35 -0.26
CA ASN A 289 -3.87 7.98 -1.51
C ASN A 289 -4.99 7.97 -2.58
N PHE A 290 -6.15 8.56 -2.26
CA PHE A 290 -7.24 8.67 -3.22
C PHE A 290 -8.17 9.86 -2.95
N GLU A 291 -8.97 10.20 -3.96
CA GLU A 291 -10.08 11.15 -3.86
C GLU A 291 -11.30 10.69 -4.64
N TYR A 292 -12.48 11.17 -4.25
CA TYR A 292 -13.73 10.93 -4.95
C TYR A 292 -14.43 12.23 -5.30
N TYR A 293 -14.79 12.37 -6.58
CA TYR A 293 -15.41 13.54 -7.19
C TYR A 293 -16.82 13.22 -7.71
N PRO A 294 -17.87 13.59 -6.96
CA PRO A 294 -19.25 13.58 -7.45
C PRO A 294 -19.52 14.85 -8.25
N LEU A 295 -19.60 14.74 -9.57
CA LEU A 295 -19.85 15.87 -10.47
C LEU A 295 -21.31 15.90 -10.90
N GLY A 296 -21.94 17.07 -10.83
CA GLY A 296 -23.31 17.28 -11.32
C GLY A 296 -23.43 17.23 -12.83
N LEU A 297 -22.34 17.54 -13.53
CA LEU A 297 -22.30 17.48 -15.00
C LEU A 297 -22.14 16.06 -15.51
N ASP A 298 -22.58 15.84 -16.75
CA ASP A 298 -22.25 14.66 -17.53
C ASP A 298 -20.99 14.88 -18.38
N TRP A 299 -20.44 13.79 -18.93
CA TRP A 299 -19.22 13.84 -19.74
C TRP A 299 -19.37 14.69 -21.00
N LYS A 300 -20.57 14.79 -21.57
CA LYS A 300 -20.83 15.61 -22.76
C LYS A 300 -20.69 17.10 -22.46
N ASN A 301 -21.27 17.55 -21.34
CA ASN A 301 -21.15 18.93 -20.90
C ASN A 301 -19.72 19.25 -20.45
N ILE A 302 -19.02 18.29 -19.82
CA ILE A 302 -17.60 18.43 -19.48
C ILE A 302 -16.74 18.62 -20.74
N ASP A 303 -16.96 17.82 -21.79
CA ASP A 303 -16.26 17.92 -23.07
C ASP A 303 -16.50 19.28 -23.76
N GLN A 304 -17.75 19.75 -23.77
CA GLN A 304 -18.10 21.07 -24.29
C GLN A 304 -17.43 22.21 -23.51
N LEU A 305 -17.40 22.12 -22.17
CA LEU A 305 -16.72 23.09 -21.32
C LEU A 305 -15.21 23.09 -21.57
N HIS A 306 -14.58 21.91 -21.62
CA HIS A 306 -13.18 21.78 -21.96
C HIS A 306 -12.88 22.48 -23.29
N SER A 307 -13.63 22.17 -24.35
CA SER A 307 -13.44 22.78 -25.67
C SER A 307 -13.52 24.32 -25.61
N THR A 308 -14.47 24.85 -24.81
CA THR A 308 -14.70 26.30 -24.67
C THR A 308 -13.57 27.01 -23.91
N TYR A 309 -13.08 26.42 -22.83
CA TYR A 309 -12.00 26.99 -22.01
C TYR A 309 -10.61 26.76 -22.61
N ALA A 310 -10.40 25.64 -23.33
CA ALA A 310 -9.14 25.36 -24.02
C ALA A 310 -8.83 26.40 -25.10
N ALA A 311 -9.85 26.92 -25.79
CA ALA A 311 -9.71 28.03 -26.73
C ALA A 311 -9.18 29.33 -26.07
N GLN A 312 -9.28 29.44 -24.74
CA GLN A 312 -8.78 30.53 -23.92
C GLN A 312 -7.48 30.14 -23.18
N ASN A 313 -6.87 29.01 -23.54
CA ASN A 313 -5.72 28.42 -22.86
C ASN A 313 -5.97 28.10 -21.38
N GLN A 314 -7.22 27.72 -21.04
CA GLN A 314 -7.66 27.32 -19.72
C GLN A 314 -8.21 25.89 -19.75
N PHE A 315 -8.37 25.28 -18.57
CA PHE A 315 -8.93 23.93 -18.40
C PHE A 315 -8.28 22.82 -19.26
N ASN A 316 -6.97 22.94 -19.52
CA ASN A 316 -6.20 21.86 -20.15
C ASN A 316 -5.96 20.70 -19.18
N ASP A 317 -5.90 21.01 -17.88
CA ASP A 317 -5.74 20.05 -16.80
C ASP A 317 -7.07 19.78 -16.08
N PHE A 318 -7.43 18.51 -15.91
CA PHE A 318 -8.60 18.10 -15.15
C PHE A 318 -8.33 18.09 -13.66
N PHE A 319 -7.18 17.57 -13.23
CA PHE A 319 -6.74 17.59 -11.83
C PHE A 319 -5.41 18.32 -11.69
N ARG A 320 -5.32 19.19 -10.68
CA ARG A 320 -4.15 20.01 -10.33
C ARG A 320 -3.95 20.03 -8.82
N LYS A 321 -2.79 20.55 -8.40
CA LYS A 321 -2.41 20.80 -7.00
C LYS A 321 -2.32 19.56 -6.12
N LEU A 322 -2.10 18.39 -6.71
CA LEU A 322 -1.51 17.22 -6.04
C LEU A 322 0.00 17.32 -6.18
N PHE A 323 0.72 17.23 -5.06
CA PHE A 323 2.17 17.34 -5.02
C PHE A 323 2.79 16.07 -4.46
N ILE A 324 3.95 15.72 -5.01
CA ILE A 324 4.79 14.62 -4.57
C ILE A 324 6.19 15.13 -4.19
N ASP A 325 6.67 14.71 -3.01
CA ASP A 325 8.06 14.88 -2.57
C ASP A 325 8.85 13.63 -2.99
N LEU A 326 9.78 13.81 -3.93
CA LEU A 326 10.71 12.77 -4.42
C LEU A 326 12.15 13.03 -3.98
N SER A 327 12.37 13.87 -2.97
CA SER A 327 13.72 14.20 -2.50
C SER A 327 14.38 13.07 -1.70
N ASN A 328 13.61 12.10 -1.23
CA ASN A 328 14.16 10.91 -0.60
C ASN A 328 14.50 9.85 -1.66
N GLU A 329 15.78 9.76 -2.01
CA GLU A 329 16.30 8.81 -2.99
C GLU A 329 17.08 7.66 -2.34
N ASP A 330 16.82 7.37 -1.05
CA ASP A 330 17.55 6.33 -0.31
C ASP A 330 17.33 4.95 -0.92
N SER A 331 16.09 4.60 -1.21
CA SER A 331 15.73 3.31 -1.83
C SER A 331 15.71 3.36 -3.35
N TYR A 332 15.06 4.38 -3.91
CA TYR A 332 14.83 4.50 -5.35
C TYR A 332 14.92 5.95 -5.80
N THR A 333 15.52 6.17 -6.98
CA THR A 333 15.28 7.38 -7.75
C THR A 333 14.07 7.13 -8.66
N PHE A 334 12.96 7.80 -8.37
CA PHE A 334 11.76 7.75 -9.20
C PHE A 334 11.95 8.56 -10.48
N GLY A 335 11.57 8.00 -11.62
CA GLY A 335 11.68 8.64 -12.93
C GLY A 335 10.37 9.29 -13.35
N ASN A 336 9.71 8.71 -14.35
CA ASN A 336 8.47 9.23 -14.95
C ASN A 336 7.24 8.59 -14.31
N PHE A 337 6.12 9.29 -14.44
CA PHE A 337 4.80 8.83 -14.04
C PHE A 337 3.89 8.77 -15.26
N SER A 338 2.78 8.04 -15.15
CA SER A 338 1.72 8.06 -16.16
C SER A 338 0.35 8.02 -15.53
N VAL A 339 -0.67 8.14 -16.39
CA VAL A 339 -2.08 8.03 -16.00
C VAL A 339 -2.68 6.82 -16.70
N LYS A 340 -3.42 6.01 -15.94
CA LYS A 340 -4.28 4.95 -16.47
C LYS A 340 -5.71 5.25 -16.07
N VAL A 341 -6.61 5.22 -17.04
CA VAL A 341 -8.04 5.42 -16.80
C VAL A 341 -8.79 4.11 -17.01
N SER A 342 -9.77 3.85 -16.16
CA SER A 342 -10.59 2.65 -16.23
C SER A 342 -12.02 2.89 -15.79
N ASP A 343 -12.95 2.15 -16.38
CA ASP A 343 -14.30 1.97 -15.86
C ASP A 343 -14.28 0.83 -14.84
N VAL A 344 -14.62 1.17 -13.59
CA VAL A 344 -14.67 0.25 -12.45
C VAL A 344 -16.11 -0.03 -11.98
N THR A 345 -17.12 0.35 -12.78
CA THR A 345 -18.55 0.23 -12.45
C THR A 345 -18.92 -1.17 -11.99
N THR A 346 -18.65 -2.20 -12.80
CA THR A 346 -19.04 -3.58 -12.47
C THR A 346 -18.37 -4.09 -11.20
N ASP A 347 -17.08 -3.80 -11.01
CA ASP A 347 -16.34 -4.25 -9.83
C ASP A 347 -16.85 -3.55 -8.55
N PHE A 348 -17.08 -2.24 -8.64
CA PHE A 348 -17.67 -1.46 -7.55
C PHE A 348 -19.09 -1.90 -7.19
N GLU A 349 -19.96 -2.14 -8.16
CA GLU A 349 -21.33 -2.62 -7.90
C GLU A 349 -21.32 -4.01 -7.25
N ASN A 350 -20.44 -4.90 -7.71
CA ASN A 350 -20.26 -6.22 -7.10
C ASN A 350 -19.74 -6.11 -5.66
N PHE A 351 -18.76 -5.23 -5.41
CA PHE A 351 -18.30 -4.90 -4.07
C PHE A 351 -19.45 -4.37 -3.19
N ALA A 352 -20.20 -3.38 -3.67
CA ALA A 352 -21.26 -2.73 -2.92
C ALA A 352 -22.39 -3.71 -2.56
N LYS A 353 -22.76 -4.61 -3.47
CA LYS A 353 -23.73 -5.70 -3.24
C LYS A 353 -23.20 -6.73 -2.23
N ALA A 354 -21.92 -7.10 -2.31
CA ALA A 354 -21.31 -8.00 -1.35
C ALA A 354 -21.26 -7.40 0.08
N GLU A 355 -20.92 -6.11 0.21
CA GLU A 355 -20.96 -5.41 1.49
C GLU A 355 -22.38 -5.24 2.01
N GLU A 356 -23.35 -5.01 1.12
CA GLU A 356 -24.75 -4.96 1.51
C GLU A 356 -25.21 -6.31 2.03
N ALA A 357 -24.94 -7.41 1.31
CA ALA A 357 -25.28 -8.77 1.75
C ALA A 357 -24.84 -9.06 3.18
N LYS A 358 -23.63 -8.62 3.57
CA LYS A 358 -23.09 -8.81 4.92
C LYS A 358 -23.94 -8.19 6.04
N LYS A 359 -24.73 -7.15 5.74
CA LYS A 359 -25.64 -6.51 6.70
C LYS A 359 -26.91 -7.31 6.95
N HIS A 360 -27.24 -8.22 6.04
CA HIS A 360 -28.44 -9.06 6.05
C HIS A 360 -28.14 -10.47 6.55
N GLN A 361 -27.19 -10.62 7.48
CA GLN A 361 -26.85 -11.94 8.03
C GLN A 361 -28.08 -12.56 8.72
N PRO A 362 -28.55 -13.74 8.28
CA PRO A 362 -29.78 -14.34 8.79
C PRO A 362 -29.62 -14.78 10.24
N LYS A 363 -30.72 -14.72 10.99
CA LYS A 363 -30.76 -15.30 12.34
C LYS A 363 -30.90 -16.83 12.23
N LEU A 364 -29.99 -17.54 12.88
CA LEU A 364 -29.98 -19.00 12.89
C LEU A 364 -30.75 -19.56 14.10
N SER A 365 -31.49 -20.64 13.87
CA SER A 365 -32.13 -21.48 14.87
C SER A 365 -31.55 -22.90 14.80
N LYS A 366 -31.65 -23.66 15.89
CA LYS A 366 -31.24 -25.07 15.90
C LYS A 366 -32.41 -25.94 15.43
N GLY A 367 -32.18 -26.70 14.37
CA GLY A 367 -33.11 -27.72 13.90
C GLY A 367 -33.27 -28.89 14.87
N SER A 368 -34.21 -29.78 14.58
CA SER A 368 -34.53 -30.95 15.42
C SER A 368 -33.39 -31.95 15.59
N ASN A 369 -32.37 -31.91 14.71
CA ASN A 369 -31.15 -32.71 14.76
C ASN A 369 -29.92 -31.91 15.27
N GLY A 370 -30.11 -30.67 15.72
CA GLY A 370 -29.04 -29.78 16.16
C GLY A 370 -28.32 -28.99 15.05
N GLU A 371 -28.72 -29.14 13.79
CA GLU A 371 -28.16 -28.37 12.67
C GLU A 371 -28.53 -26.89 12.75
N ALA A 372 -27.66 -26.01 12.26
CA ALA A 372 -27.99 -24.60 12.10
C ALA A 372 -28.86 -24.44 10.86
N LYS A 373 -30.04 -23.84 11.04
CA LYS A 373 -30.99 -23.51 9.97
C LYS A 373 -31.40 -22.06 10.14
N PHE A 374 -31.80 -21.37 9.07
CA PHE A 374 -32.50 -20.10 9.18
C PHE A 374 -33.69 -20.22 10.13
N SER A 375 -33.99 -19.12 10.84
CA SER A 375 -35.27 -18.99 11.51
C SER A 375 -36.40 -19.21 10.49
N ASP A 376 -37.41 -20.00 10.84
CA ASP A 376 -38.58 -20.24 9.97
C ASP A 376 -39.38 -18.95 9.69
N GLN A 377 -39.05 -17.85 10.37
CA GLN A 377 -39.61 -16.51 10.18
C GLN A 377 -38.72 -15.59 9.33
N GLU A 378 -37.60 -16.07 8.79
CA GLU A 378 -36.72 -15.25 7.95
C GLU A 378 -37.46 -14.86 6.66
N LYS A 379 -37.54 -13.55 6.41
CA LYS A 379 -38.27 -12.95 5.28
C LYS A 379 -37.40 -11.98 4.49
N ASP A 380 -36.18 -11.74 4.95
CA ASP A 380 -35.25 -10.88 4.27
C ASP A 380 -34.81 -11.52 2.94
N ALA A 381 -35.21 -10.89 1.83
CA ALA A 381 -34.95 -11.40 0.49
C ALA A 381 -33.44 -11.50 0.20
N ILE A 382 -32.63 -10.57 0.72
CA ILE A 382 -31.17 -10.60 0.56
C ILE A 382 -30.60 -11.75 1.38
N ALA A 383 -31.04 -11.94 2.63
CA ALA A 383 -30.58 -13.06 3.44
C ALA A 383 -30.87 -14.41 2.78
N LEU A 384 -32.11 -14.60 2.30
CA LEU A 384 -32.57 -15.83 1.62
C LEU A 384 -31.80 -16.10 0.32
N ALA A 385 -31.47 -15.05 -0.44
CA ALA A 385 -30.73 -15.19 -1.68
C ALA A 385 -29.23 -15.36 -1.48
N CYS A 386 -28.63 -14.66 -0.51
CA CYS A 386 -27.19 -14.53 -0.39
C CYS A 386 -26.52 -15.53 0.54
N TYR A 387 -27.26 -16.13 1.48
CA TYR A 387 -26.70 -17.06 2.46
C TYR A 387 -27.16 -18.50 2.22
N ASP A 388 -26.30 -19.45 2.57
CA ASP A 388 -26.65 -20.87 2.69
C ASP A 388 -27.38 -21.10 4.02
N THR A 389 -28.11 -22.23 4.13
CA THR A 389 -28.96 -22.53 5.29
C THR A 389 -28.21 -22.58 6.62
N ASP A 390 -26.89 -22.78 6.59
CA ASP A 390 -25.99 -22.78 7.75
C ASP A 390 -25.53 -21.36 8.16
N GLY A 391 -25.99 -20.32 7.46
CA GLY A 391 -25.66 -18.92 7.72
C GLY A 391 -24.33 -18.45 7.14
N LYS A 392 -23.71 -19.21 6.24
CA LYS A 392 -22.54 -18.75 5.48
C LYS A 392 -22.94 -18.00 4.23
N LEU A 393 -22.18 -16.95 3.90
CA LEU A 393 -22.37 -16.20 2.66
C LEU A 393 -21.95 -17.06 1.47
N LYS A 394 -22.82 -17.20 0.46
CA LYS A 394 -22.52 -17.97 -0.75
C LYS A 394 -21.31 -17.36 -1.47
N ALA A 395 -20.49 -18.22 -2.07
CA ALA A 395 -19.22 -17.82 -2.68
C ALA A 395 -19.33 -16.70 -3.74
N GLN A 396 -20.45 -16.62 -4.46
CA GLN A 396 -20.72 -15.59 -5.47
C GLN A 396 -20.95 -14.19 -4.88
N TRP A 397 -21.32 -14.10 -3.60
CA TRP A 397 -21.52 -12.83 -2.87
C TRP A 397 -20.32 -12.48 -1.98
N VAL A 398 -19.29 -13.32 -1.97
CA VAL A 398 -17.99 -12.96 -1.39
C VAL A 398 -17.24 -12.13 -2.44
N TYR A 399 -17.03 -10.86 -2.13
CA TYR A 399 -16.31 -9.94 -3.02
C TYR A 399 -14.92 -10.47 -3.39
N LYS A 400 -14.61 -10.37 -4.68
CA LYS A 400 -13.29 -10.58 -5.26
C LYS A 400 -13.10 -9.52 -6.34
N THR A 401 -11.97 -8.83 -6.30
CA THR A 401 -11.61 -7.82 -7.29
C THR A 401 -11.68 -8.39 -8.71
N GLN A 402 -12.30 -7.63 -9.61
CA GLN A 402 -12.41 -7.96 -11.02
C GLN A 402 -11.53 -7.01 -11.85
N ALA A 403 -11.16 -7.47 -13.06
CA ALA A 403 -10.42 -6.64 -13.98
C ALA A 403 -11.28 -5.44 -14.41
N SER A 404 -10.75 -4.23 -14.21
CA SER A 404 -11.36 -2.98 -14.68
C SER A 404 -11.26 -2.85 -16.21
N ASN A 405 -12.27 -2.28 -16.86
CA ASN A 405 -12.23 -2.02 -18.29
C ASN A 405 -11.38 -0.77 -18.57
N PRO A 406 -10.27 -0.84 -19.34
CA PRO A 406 -9.47 0.34 -19.63
C PRO A 406 -10.25 1.35 -20.49
N LEU A 407 -10.09 2.63 -20.18
CA LEU A 407 -10.55 3.74 -21.01
C LEU A 407 -9.31 4.45 -21.59
N ASN A 408 -9.10 4.32 -22.89
CA ASN A 408 -7.94 4.90 -23.56
C ASN A 408 -8.22 6.33 -23.99
N GLU A 409 -7.16 7.13 -24.13
CA GLU A 409 -7.27 8.49 -24.71
C GLU A 409 -8.27 9.37 -23.93
N VAL A 410 -8.33 9.22 -22.61
CA VAL A 410 -9.17 10.05 -21.72
C VAL A 410 -8.33 11.12 -21.02
N PHE A 411 -7.36 10.65 -20.22
CA PHE A 411 -6.45 11.50 -19.48
C PHE A 411 -5.02 11.05 -19.66
N THR A 412 -4.09 12.00 -19.54
CA THR A 412 -2.65 11.79 -19.54
C THR A 412 -2.00 12.61 -18.41
N LEU A 413 -0.77 12.29 -18.06
CA LEU A 413 -0.01 13.13 -17.13
C LEU A 413 0.45 14.40 -17.86
N ASN A 414 0.31 15.57 -17.23
CA ASN A 414 0.94 16.79 -17.70
C ASN A 414 2.46 16.71 -17.47
N GLN A 415 3.17 16.08 -18.41
CA GLN A 415 4.60 15.82 -18.32
C GLN A 415 5.44 17.10 -18.26
N THR A 416 5.00 18.16 -18.94
CA THR A 416 5.70 19.46 -18.92
C THR A 416 5.64 20.08 -17.52
N LEU A 417 4.47 20.07 -16.88
CA LEU A 417 4.31 20.54 -15.50
C LEU A 417 5.16 19.74 -14.52
N PHE A 418 5.12 18.41 -14.61
CA PHE A 418 5.93 17.53 -13.77
C PHE A 418 7.42 17.83 -13.92
N THR A 419 7.93 17.87 -15.16
CA THR A 419 9.35 18.13 -15.43
C THR A 419 9.79 19.50 -14.91
N ASN A 420 8.98 20.54 -15.14
CA ASN A 420 9.31 21.91 -14.73
C ASN A 420 9.31 22.07 -13.20
N THR A 421 8.31 21.50 -12.51
CA THR A 421 8.22 21.56 -11.04
C THR A 421 9.29 20.70 -10.38
N ARG A 422 9.61 19.52 -10.93
CA ARG A 422 10.74 18.69 -10.49
C ARG A 422 12.08 19.39 -10.59
N ALA A 423 12.35 20.06 -11.72
CA ALA A 423 13.59 20.82 -11.90
C ALA A 423 13.69 22.00 -10.92
N SER A 424 12.55 22.57 -10.52
CA SER A 424 12.50 23.73 -9.62
C SER A 424 12.63 23.33 -8.14
N ASN A 425 11.92 22.28 -7.70
CA ASN A 425 11.94 21.79 -6.34
C ASN A 425 11.53 20.30 -6.26
N PRO A 426 12.48 19.36 -6.04
CA PRO A 426 12.16 17.93 -5.95
C PRO A 426 11.29 17.56 -4.74
N LYS A 427 11.09 18.47 -3.77
CA LYS A 427 10.19 18.30 -2.62
C LYS A 427 8.74 18.68 -2.91
N HIS A 428 8.49 19.32 -4.05
CA HIS A 428 7.18 19.92 -4.34
C HIS A 428 6.88 19.84 -5.83
N ILE A 429 6.79 18.60 -6.33
CA ILE A 429 6.57 18.30 -7.74
C ILE A 429 5.08 18.16 -7.97
N GLU A 430 4.50 18.87 -8.93
CA GLU A 430 3.06 18.80 -9.18
C GLU A 430 2.73 17.65 -10.15
N LEU A 431 1.78 16.80 -9.74
CA LEU A 431 1.20 15.73 -10.55
C LEU A 431 -0.12 16.21 -11.15
N GLY A 432 -0.03 16.93 -12.26
CA GLY A 432 -1.21 17.36 -13.03
C GLY A 432 -1.72 16.26 -13.96
N VAL A 433 -3.04 16.06 -13.99
CA VAL A 433 -3.71 15.16 -14.93
C VAL A 433 -4.40 16.01 -15.97
N ALA A 434 -3.96 15.90 -17.22
CA ALA A 434 -4.50 16.60 -18.38
C ALA A 434 -5.49 15.74 -19.15
N PHE A 435 -6.40 16.38 -19.88
CA PHE A 435 -7.12 15.68 -20.94
C PHE A 435 -6.11 15.14 -21.96
N ASP A 436 -6.35 13.92 -22.44
CA ASP A 436 -5.56 13.39 -23.54
C ASP A 436 -5.75 14.28 -24.78
N PRO A 437 -4.71 14.55 -25.59
CA PRO A 437 -4.86 15.33 -26.83
C PRO A 437 -5.88 14.76 -27.83
N LYS A 438 -6.20 13.46 -27.72
CA LYS A 438 -7.23 12.78 -28.51
C LYS A 438 -8.52 12.54 -27.74
N PHE A 439 -8.70 13.21 -26.61
CA PHE A 439 -9.91 13.10 -25.81
C PHE A 439 -11.15 13.36 -26.67
N SER A 440 -12.12 12.45 -26.52
CA SER A 440 -13.46 12.58 -27.03
C SER A 440 -14.40 11.94 -26.03
N VAL A 441 -15.60 12.51 -25.85
CA VAL A 441 -16.65 11.88 -25.03
C VAL A 441 -16.95 10.44 -25.46
N ALA A 442 -16.73 10.09 -26.73
CA ALA A 442 -16.90 8.72 -27.24
C ALA A 442 -15.93 7.69 -26.61
N ASN A 443 -14.80 8.14 -26.07
CA ASN A 443 -13.83 7.29 -25.38
C ASN A 443 -14.35 6.81 -24.00
N ILE A 444 -15.41 7.46 -23.49
CA ILE A 444 -16.12 7.04 -22.28
C ILE A 444 -17.31 6.15 -22.68
N HIS A 445 -17.05 4.85 -22.85
CA HIS A 445 -18.08 3.90 -23.30
C HIS A 445 -19.28 3.76 -22.36
N ASN A 446 -19.07 4.00 -21.05
CA ASN A 446 -20.10 3.98 -20.02
C ASN A 446 -20.21 5.38 -19.39
N PRO A 447 -21.01 6.30 -19.98
CA PRO A 447 -21.07 7.69 -19.55
C PRO A 447 -21.71 7.88 -18.17
N ASP A 448 -22.44 6.88 -17.67
CA ASP A 448 -23.02 6.86 -16.34
C ASP A 448 -22.16 6.07 -15.34
N GLY A 449 -21.05 5.50 -15.78
CA GLY A 449 -20.18 4.65 -14.98
C GLY A 449 -19.34 5.39 -13.94
N LEU A 450 -18.70 4.60 -13.07
CA LEU A 450 -17.67 5.05 -12.14
C LEU A 450 -16.31 4.95 -12.82
N VAL A 451 -15.70 6.10 -13.09
CA VAL A 451 -14.37 6.20 -13.71
C VAL A 451 -13.31 6.29 -12.63
N LYS A 452 -12.26 5.46 -12.73
CA LYS A 452 -11.07 5.53 -11.89
C LYS A 452 -9.87 5.97 -12.72
N VAL A 453 -9.16 6.97 -12.22
CA VAL A 453 -7.95 7.56 -12.82
C VAL A 453 -6.78 7.29 -11.87
N ASP A 454 -5.88 6.40 -12.25
CA ASP A 454 -4.70 6.04 -11.47
C ASP A 454 -3.47 6.78 -11.99
N ILE A 455 -2.73 7.42 -11.09
CA ILE A 455 -1.36 7.87 -11.36
C ILE A 455 -0.41 6.73 -11.00
N LEU A 456 0.44 6.34 -11.96
CA LEU A 456 1.36 5.22 -11.86
C LEU A 456 2.81 5.71 -11.87
N SER A 457 3.67 5.08 -11.08
CA SER A 457 5.13 5.22 -11.21
C SER A 457 5.62 4.29 -12.33
N ASN A 458 6.15 4.84 -13.42
CA ASN A 458 6.57 4.03 -14.57
C ASN A 458 8.02 3.57 -14.48
N THR A 459 8.87 4.33 -13.80
CA THR A 459 10.29 4.00 -13.68
C THR A 459 10.79 4.29 -12.29
N ALA A 460 11.55 3.33 -11.74
CA ALA A 460 12.23 3.47 -10.47
C ALA A 460 13.57 2.73 -10.54
N THR A 461 14.65 3.46 -10.32
CA THR A 461 16.00 2.90 -10.32
C THR A 461 16.43 2.67 -8.87
N PRO A 462 16.75 1.43 -8.46
CA PRO A 462 17.19 1.18 -7.09
C PRO A 462 18.51 1.87 -6.82
N ASN A 463 18.63 2.48 -5.64
CA ASN A 463 19.87 3.09 -5.20
C ASN A 463 20.72 2.05 -4.44
N LEU A 464 21.74 1.53 -5.11
CA LEU A 464 22.54 0.38 -4.64
C LEU A 464 23.92 0.77 -4.12
N GLN A 465 24.25 2.06 -4.10
CA GLN A 465 25.60 2.56 -3.84
C GLN A 465 25.57 3.91 -3.12
N GLY A 466 26.75 4.45 -2.80
CA GLY A 466 26.91 5.75 -2.17
C GLY A 466 27.18 5.67 -0.66
N THR A 467 27.36 6.85 -0.05
CA THR A 467 27.86 6.99 1.32
C THR A 467 26.91 6.45 2.38
N LYS A 468 25.59 6.49 2.13
CA LYS A 468 24.61 5.87 3.02
C LYS A 468 24.64 4.35 2.91
N MET A 469 24.73 3.80 1.69
CA MET A 469 24.80 2.34 1.49
C MET A 469 26.05 1.73 2.13
N SER A 470 27.19 2.43 2.09
CA SER A 470 28.42 1.98 2.75
C SER A 470 28.31 1.90 4.28
N LYS A 471 27.28 2.49 4.90
CA LYS A 471 27.01 2.34 6.34
C LYS A 471 26.44 0.97 6.71
N PHE A 472 26.11 0.12 5.73
CA PHE A 472 25.62 -1.24 5.94
C PHE A 472 26.69 -2.31 5.67
N GLU A 473 27.94 -1.86 5.54
CA GLU A 473 29.12 -2.70 5.32
C GLU A 473 30.13 -2.39 6.44
N TRP A 474 30.81 -3.40 6.95
CA TRP A 474 31.85 -3.23 7.97
C TRP A 474 32.96 -4.27 7.82
N VAL A 475 34.01 -4.14 8.63
CA VAL A 475 35.07 -5.13 8.73
C VAL A 475 35.02 -5.72 10.13
N ASN A 476 34.87 -7.03 10.25
CA ASN A 476 34.78 -7.70 11.53
C ASN A 476 36.13 -7.76 12.26
N ALA A 477 36.13 -8.27 13.50
CA ALA A 477 37.35 -8.39 14.33
C ALA A 477 38.45 -9.28 13.71
N LYS A 478 38.12 -10.12 12.73
CA LYS A 478 39.06 -10.98 11.98
C LYS A 478 39.54 -10.33 10.67
N ASN A 479 39.32 -9.03 10.50
CA ASN A 479 39.64 -8.28 9.30
C ASN A 479 38.96 -8.83 8.03
N THR A 480 37.79 -9.45 8.19
CA THR A 480 36.96 -9.96 7.09
C THR A 480 35.87 -8.93 6.78
N PRO A 481 35.70 -8.51 5.51
CA PRO A 481 34.57 -7.67 5.11
C PRO A 481 33.24 -8.39 5.38
N ASN A 482 32.31 -7.67 6.00
CA ASN A 482 30.93 -8.06 6.17
C ASN A 482 30.03 -7.13 5.34
N THR A 483 29.33 -7.70 4.37
CA THR A 483 28.39 -7.02 3.47
C THR A 483 26.97 -7.59 3.59
N ALA A 484 26.70 -8.48 4.54
CA ALA A 484 25.46 -9.24 4.62
C ALA A 484 24.20 -8.36 4.71
N LEU A 485 24.24 -7.29 5.50
CA LEU A 485 23.13 -6.33 5.62
C LEU A 485 22.97 -5.50 4.34
N ALA A 486 24.06 -4.96 3.80
CA ALA A 486 24.04 -4.24 2.52
C ALA A 486 23.47 -5.09 1.38
N GLU A 487 23.89 -6.36 1.28
CA GLU A 487 23.35 -7.30 0.30
C GLU A 487 21.88 -7.64 0.56
N SER A 488 21.43 -7.69 1.82
CA SER A 488 20.00 -7.82 2.14
C SER A 488 19.19 -6.64 1.60
N ILE A 489 19.67 -5.42 1.78
CA ILE A 489 19.02 -4.20 1.28
C ILE A 489 19.05 -4.16 -0.25
N LYS A 490 20.22 -4.32 -0.88
CA LYS A 490 20.40 -4.27 -2.35
C LYS A 490 19.50 -5.29 -3.05
N ASN A 491 19.49 -6.54 -2.58
CA ASN A 491 18.69 -7.61 -3.18
C ASN A 491 17.18 -7.36 -3.01
N THR A 492 16.76 -6.78 -1.87
CA THR A 492 15.35 -6.37 -1.66
C THR A 492 14.97 -5.27 -2.66
N LEU A 493 15.80 -4.23 -2.81
CA LEU A 493 15.53 -3.11 -3.69
C LEU A 493 15.46 -3.52 -5.17
N GLN A 494 16.30 -4.47 -5.59
CA GLN A 494 16.29 -5.00 -6.94
C GLN A 494 15.03 -5.81 -7.26
N GLU A 495 14.49 -6.53 -6.27
CA GLU A 495 13.28 -7.36 -6.40
C GLU A 495 11.99 -6.54 -6.41
N LEU A 496 11.91 -5.52 -5.55
CA LEU A 496 10.64 -4.81 -5.27
C LEU A 496 10.52 -3.42 -5.93
N LYS A 497 11.10 -3.25 -7.12
CA LYS A 497 11.04 -1.98 -7.85
C LYS A 497 9.58 -1.51 -8.00
N PRO A 498 9.24 -0.27 -7.59
CA PRO A 498 7.88 0.26 -7.68
C PRO A 498 7.56 0.75 -9.11
N VAL A 499 7.62 -0.16 -10.08
CA VAL A 499 7.23 0.07 -11.48
C VAL A 499 5.79 -0.39 -11.69
N ASP A 500 5.02 0.42 -12.40
CA ASP A 500 3.58 0.29 -12.66
C ASP A 500 2.75 0.18 -11.38
N LYS A 501 3.24 0.76 -10.28
CA LYS A 501 2.52 0.84 -9.00
C LYS A 501 1.69 2.12 -8.96
N VAL A 502 0.45 1.98 -8.50
CA VAL A 502 -0.45 3.10 -8.26
C VAL A 502 0.08 3.93 -7.11
N VAL A 503 0.24 5.23 -7.36
CA VAL A 503 0.68 6.24 -6.41
C VAL A 503 -0.52 6.98 -5.83
N TYR A 504 -1.51 7.27 -6.68
CA TYR A 504 -2.72 7.99 -6.30
C TYR A 504 -3.89 7.62 -7.21
N SER A 505 -5.12 7.63 -6.70
CA SER A 505 -6.33 7.33 -7.46
C SER A 505 -7.37 8.45 -7.34
N TYR A 506 -7.93 8.89 -8.46
CA TYR A 506 -9.15 9.70 -8.48
C TYR A 506 -10.32 8.85 -8.93
N TYR A 507 -11.46 8.95 -8.24
CA TYR A 507 -12.73 8.37 -8.65
C TYR A 507 -13.66 9.50 -9.11
N ILE A 508 -14.27 9.35 -10.29
CA ILE A 508 -15.18 10.33 -10.87
C ILE A 508 -16.53 9.64 -11.10
N LYS A 509 -17.58 10.24 -10.55
CA LYS A 509 -18.96 9.89 -10.90
C LYS A 509 -19.67 11.16 -11.37
N THR A 510 -20.26 11.09 -12.55
CA THR A 510 -21.03 12.17 -13.17
C THR A 510 -22.52 12.05 -12.86
N LYS A 511 -23.27 13.14 -13.14
CA LYS A 511 -24.72 13.27 -12.90
C LYS A 511 -25.12 12.96 -11.45
N GLN A 512 -24.36 13.48 -10.49
CA GLN A 512 -24.64 13.35 -9.06
C GLN A 512 -25.51 14.48 -8.52
#